data_AF-A0A7X6CLK0-F1
#
_entry.id   AF-A0A7X6CLK0-F1
#
_cell.length_a   1.000
_cell.length_b   1.000
_cell.length_c   1.000
_cell.angle_alpha   90.00
_cell.angle_beta   90.00
_cell.angle_gamma   90.00
#
_symmetry.space_group_name_H-M   'P 1'
#
loop_
_entity.id
_entity.type
_entity.pdbx_description
1 polymer ?
#
loop_
_entity_poly.entity_id
_entity_poly.type
_entity_poly.pdbx_seq_one_letter_code
_entity_poly.pdbx_strand_id
1 'polypeptide(L)'
;MNSELIDQLGKGLGANGLPYSIPIHPNLVHLTLGLFITAIAFDIVGVLFPLEKPVFKFLAIPATRSNFYDVGWYNMVAAAVITFFTVAAGFYEILLAQPPSDVKSAWGLQAMETMIWHGVGGVLLLAIIVGMAIWRGFQRFLWRKDLARQVQWGYLLAGLGIFALMFVHGTLGAQLAADFGVHISADRLLRLGENPNLLLK
;
A
#
# COMPACT_ATOMS: atom_id res chain seq x y z
N MET A 1 -10.39 -29.21 4.44
CA MET A 1 -11.20 -27.99 4.16
C MET A 1 -12.54 -28.46 3.63
N ASN A 2 -13.67 -28.04 4.22
CA ASN A 2 -14.98 -28.61 3.90
C ASN A 2 -15.43 -28.11 2.51
N SER A 3 -15.49 -28.99 1.52
CA SER A 3 -15.79 -28.66 0.12
C SER A 3 -17.14 -27.98 -0.04
N GLU A 4 -18.11 -28.35 0.80
CA GLU A 4 -19.46 -27.79 0.82
C GLU A 4 -19.49 -26.30 1.17
N LEU A 5 -18.58 -25.85 2.02
CA LEU A 5 -18.45 -24.44 2.46
C LEU A 5 -17.82 -23.57 1.37
N ILE A 6 -16.87 -24.12 0.61
CA ILE A 6 -16.26 -23.47 -0.56
C ILE A 6 -17.29 -23.36 -1.69
N ASP A 7 -18.11 -24.39 -1.88
CA ASP A 7 -19.14 -24.42 -2.92
C ASP A 7 -20.30 -23.45 -2.62
N GLN A 8 -20.67 -23.31 -1.34
CA GLN A 8 -21.61 -22.29 -0.89
C GLN A 8 -21.05 -20.86 -1.03
N LEU A 9 -19.78 -20.64 -0.70
CA LEU A 9 -19.11 -19.35 -0.92
C LEU A 9 -19.03 -19.03 -2.42
N GLY A 10 -18.67 -20.01 -3.25
CA GLY A 10 -18.51 -19.86 -4.70
C GLY A 10 -19.79 -19.41 -5.41
N LYS A 11 -20.97 -19.87 -4.96
CA LYS A 11 -22.27 -19.44 -5.49
C LYS A 11 -22.59 -17.96 -5.22
N GLY A 12 -21.91 -17.33 -4.25
CA GLY A 12 -22.08 -15.92 -3.91
C GLY A 12 -21.00 -14.99 -4.46
N LEU A 13 -20.02 -15.50 -5.22
CA LEU A 13 -18.94 -14.68 -5.78
C LEU A 13 -19.33 -14.06 -7.12
N GLY A 14 -18.90 -12.82 -7.33
CA GLY A 14 -19.05 -12.11 -8.60
C GLY A 14 -18.08 -12.61 -9.68
N ALA A 15 -18.14 -11.99 -10.85
CA ALA A 15 -17.27 -12.34 -11.99
C ALA A 15 -15.77 -12.19 -11.65
N ASN A 16 -15.39 -11.32 -10.73
CA ASN A 16 -14.02 -11.18 -10.21
C ASN A 16 -13.61 -12.26 -9.17
N GLY A 17 -14.50 -13.17 -8.78
CA GLY A 17 -14.21 -14.16 -7.73
C GLY A 17 -14.24 -13.59 -6.32
N LEU A 18 -14.88 -12.43 -6.09
CA LEU A 18 -15.04 -11.80 -4.79
C LEU A 18 -16.54 -11.59 -4.48
N PRO A 19 -16.94 -11.47 -3.19
CA PRO A 19 -18.33 -11.18 -2.82
C PRO A 19 -18.72 -9.70 -3.02
N TYR A 20 -17.83 -8.90 -3.60
CA TYR A 20 -18.01 -7.49 -3.92
C TYR A 20 -17.41 -7.18 -5.29
N SER A 21 -17.93 -6.16 -5.97
CA SER A 21 -17.59 -5.87 -7.37
C SER A 21 -16.21 -5.25 -7.57
N ILE A 22 -15.71 -4.48 -6.60
CA ILE A 22 -14.45 -3.75 -6.70
C ILE A 22 -13.47 -4.26 -5.64
N PRO A 23 -12.31 -4.81 -6.04
CA PRO A 23 -11.24 -5.19 -5.11
C PRO A 23 -10.93 -4.07 -4.11
N ILE A 24 -10.92 -4.40 -2.82
CA ILE A 24 -10.72 -3.43 -1.74
C ILE A 24 -9.22 -3.24 -1.49
N HIS A 25 -8.45 -4.32 -1.57
CA HIS A 25 -7.01 -4.30 -1.28
C HIS A 25 -6.26 -3.25 -2.11
N PRO A 26 -6.40 -3.17 -3.45
CA PRO A 26 -5.68 -2.15 -4.23
C PRO A 26 -6.02 -0.72 -3.81
N ASN A 27 -7.28 -0.43 -3.44
CA ASN A 27 -7.67 0.89 -2.96
C ASN A 27 -6.98 1.23 -1.62
N LEU A 28 -6.91 0.26 -0.71
CA LEU A 28 -6.20 0.42 0.56
C LEU A 28 -4.68 0.53 0.37
N VAL A 29 -4.10 -0.13 -0.63
CA VAL A 29 -2.68 0.03 -1.02
C VAL A 29 -2.41 1.47 -1.43
N HIS A 30 -3.24 2.07 -2.30
CA HIS A 30 -3.07 3.47 -2.71
C HIS A 30 -3.20 4.44 -1.53
N LEU A 31 -4.15 4.20 -0.63
CA LEU A 31 -4.31 5.00 0.58
C LEU A 31 -3.08 4.88 1.50
N THR A 32 -2.62 3.67 1.78
CA THR A 32 -1.40 3.41 2.56
C THR A 32 -0.19 4.11 1.97
N LEU A 33 0.01 3.99 0.65
CA LEU A 33 1.11 4.63 -0.06
C LEU A 33 1.02 6.15 0.02
N GLY A 34 -0.15 6.72 -0.26
CA GLY A 34 -0.38 8.17 -0.20
C GLY A 34 -0.13 8.75 1.19
N LEU A 35 -0.63 8.08 2.23
CA LEU A 35 -0.39 8.48 3.63
C LEU A 35 1.10 8.39 3.97
N PHE A 36 1.78 7.30 3.64
CA PHE A 36 3.20 7.13 3.96
C PHE A 36 4.09 8.12 3.19
N ILE A 37 3.82 8.36 1.91
CA ILE A 37 4.54 9.37 1.11
C ILE A 37 4.33 10.75 1.70
N THR A 38 3.08 11.12 2.00
CA THR A 38 2.75 12.41 2.62
C THR A 38 3.46 12.56 3.96
N ALA A 39 3.51 11.50 4.78
CA ALA A 39 4.20 11.53 6.06
C ALA A 39 5.67 11.94 5.94
N ILE A 40 6.42 11.24 5.08
CA ILE A 40 7.84 11.48 4.88
C ILE A 40 8.10 12.81 4.15
N ALA A 41 7.29 13.16 3.15
CA ALA A 41 7.43 14.41 2.41
C ALA A 41 7.28 15.62 3.35
N PHE A 42 6.26 15.63 4.21
CA PHE A 42 6.05 16.71 5.16
C PHE A 42 7.13 16.75 6.25
N ASP A 43 7.65 15.60 6.68
CA ASP A 43 8.80 15.57 7.59
C ASP A 43 10.08 16.12 6.93
N ILE A 44 10.31 15.87 5.63
CA ILE A 44 11.40 16.47 4.85
C ILE A 44 11.24 17.99 4.75
N VAL A 45 10.08 18.47 4.34
CA VAL A 45 9.73 19.91 4.28
C VAL A 45 9.95 20.55 5.66
N GLY A 46 9.51 19.90 6.74
CA GLY A 46 9.78 20.35 8.09
C GLY A 46 11.29 20.45 8.41
N VAL A 47 12.12 19.50 7.96
CA VAL A 47 13.58 19.57 8.13
C VAL A 47 14.20 20.70 7.31
N LEU A 48 13.79 20.86 6.05
CA LEU A 48 14.31 21.84 5.09
C LEU A 48 13.68 23.22 5.20
N PHE A 49 12.69 23.40 6.10
CA PHE A 49 11.97 24.64 6.31
C PHE A 49 12.85 25.92 6.38
N PRO A 50 14.04 25.93 7.02
CA PRO A 50 14.92 27.12 7.00
C PRO A 50 15.31 27.58 5.59
N LEU A 51 15.45 26.65 4.64
CA LEU A 51 15.79 26.91 3.24
C LEU A 51 14.54 27.31 2.41
N GLU A 52 13.38 26.78 2.75
CA GLU A 52 12.11 27.01 2.03
C GLU A 52 11.37 28.26 2.52
N LYS A 53 11.69 28.73 3.73
CA LYS A 53 11.09 29.92 4.36
C LYS A 53 11.05 31.16 3.45
N PRO A 54 12.09 31.49 2.64
CA PRO A 54 12.03 32.60 1.70
C PRO A 54 10.93 32.41 0.64
N VAL A 55 10.72 31.19 0.14
CA VAL A 55 9.69 30.88 -0.85
C VAL A 55 8.29 31.03 -0.24
N PHE A 56 8.06 30.47 0.96
CA PHE A 56 6.78 30.64 1.66
C PHE A 56 6.46 32.11 1.94
N LYS A 57 7.47 32.90 2.32
CA LYS A 57 7.31 34.35 2.50
C LYS A 57 7.00 35.06 1.20
N PHE A 58 7.69 34.72 0.11
CA PHE A 58 7.44 35.28 -1.22
C PHE A 58 6.00 35.02 -1.69
N LEU A 59 5.48 33.82 -1.41
CA LEU A 59 4.11 33.41 -1.74
C LEU A 59 3.07 33.85 -0.70
N ALA A 60 3.47 34.59 0.34
CA ALA A 60 2.61 34.99 1.46
C ALA A 60 1.87 33.83 2.17
N ILE A 61 2.47 32.64 2.19
CA ILE A 61 1.90 31.45 2.84
C ILE A 61 2.28 31.48 4.34
N PRO A 62 1.30 31.54 5.27
CA PRO A 62 1.58 31.50 6.70
C PRO A 62 1.94 30.08 7.15
N ALA A 63 3.20 29.70 6.96
CA ALA A 63 3.70 28.36 7.27
C ALA A 63 4.53 28.34 8.56
N THR A 64 4.23 27.39 9.45
CA THR A 64 5.00 27.13 10.67
C THR A 64 5.65 25.77 10.58
N ARG A 65 6.94 25.68 10.93
CA ARG A 65 7.73 24.44 10.87
C ARG A 65 7.08 23.25 11.59
N SER A 66 6.52 23.50 12.78
CA SER A 66 5.85 22.47 13.59
C SER A 66 4.65 21.85 12.88
N ASN A 67 3.90 22.64 12.11
CA ASN A 67 2.70 22.16 11.42
C ASN A 67 3.06 21.09 10.38
N PHE A 68 4.21 21.22 9.69
CA PHE A 68 4.67 20.18 8.77
C PHE A 68 4.97 18.87 9.51
N TYR A 69 5.62 18.93 10.67
CA TYR A 69 5.84 17.74 11.49
C TYR A 69 4.54 17.13 12.03
N ASP A 70 3.52 17.93 12.31
CA ASP A 70 2.21 17.43 12.71
C ASP A 70 1.53 16.67 11.57
N VAL A 71 1.51 17.24 10.36
CA VAL A 71 1.01 16.54 9.17
C VAL A 71 1.77 15.25 8.94
N GLY A 72 3.11 15.30 9.03
CA GLY A 72 3.96 14.13 8.91
C GLY A 72 3.59 13.03 9.93
N TRP A 73 3.34 13.42 11.18
CA TRP A 73 3.02 12.50 12.28
C TRP A 73 1.69 11.80 12.07
N TYR A 74 0.62 12.56 11.84
CA TYR A 74 -0.72 11.99 11.73
C TYR A 74 -0.84 11.11 10.47
N ASN A 75 -0.17 11.46 9.38
CA ASN A 75 -0.10 10.60 8.20
C ASN A 75 0.68 9.30 8.46
N MET A 76 1.78 9.34 9.24
CA MET A 76 2.52 8.13 9.59
C MET A 76 1.68 7.18 10.45
N VAL A 77 0.95 7.72 11.44
CA VAL A 77 0.04 6.93 12.28
C VAL A 77 -1.11 6.36 11.44
N ALA A 78 -1.74 7.18 10.60
CA ALA A 78 -2.81 6.73 9.71
C ALA A 78 -2.31 5.64 8.75
N ALA A 79 -1.13 5.81 8.15
CA ALA A 79 -0.51 4.80 7.29
C ALA A 79 -0.34 3.47 8.04
N ALA A 80 0.20 3.50 9.27
CA ALA A 80 0.36 2.30 10.08
C ALA A 80 -0.97 1.58 10.36
N VAL A 81 -2.02 2.32 10.74
CA VAL A 81 -3.36 1.76 10.99
C VAL A 81 -3.97 1.19 9.71
N ILE A 82 -3.97 1.95 8.61
CA ILE A 82 -4.57 1.51 7.34
C ILE A 82 -3.81 0.33 6.74
N THR A 83 -2.51 0.20 6.98
CA THR A 83 -1.73 -0.94 6.46
C THR A 83 -2.23 -2.28 7.03
N PHE A 84 -2.73 -2.32 8.28
CA PHE A 84 -3.34 -3.56 8.81
C PHE A 84 -4.54 -4.01 7.96
N PHE A 85 -5.43 -3.07 7.63
CA PHE A 85 -6.58 -3.34 6.78
C PHE A 85 -6.15 -3.68 5.35
N THR A 86 -5.11 -3.01 4.85
CA THR A 86 -4.53 -3.27 3.52
C THR A 86 -4.05 -4.72 3.41
N VAL A 87 -3.28 -5.18 4.40
CA VAL A 87 -2.75 -6.55 4.44
C VAL A 87 -3.88 -7.55 4.66
N ALA A 88 -4.81 -7.29 5.58
CA ALA A 88 -5.95 -8.18 5.83
C ALA A 88 -6.81 -8.39 4.57
N ALA A 89 -7.15 -7.30 3.86
CA ALA A 89 -7.86 -7.38 2.59
C ALA A 89 -7.06 -8.16 1.54
N GLY A 90 -5.75 -7.92 1.45
CA GLY A 90 -4.87 -8.63 0.50
C GLY A 90 -4.84 -10.14 0.73
N PHE A 91 -4.74 -10.59 1.99
CA PHE A 91 -4.81 -12.01 2.32
C PHE A 91 -6.17 -12.60 2.00
N TYR A 92 -7.26 -11.90 2.32
CA TYR A 92 -8.61 -12.36 2.01
C TYR A 92 -8.81 -12.54 0.49
N GLU A 93 -8.36 -11.57 -0.31
CA GLU A 93 -8.44 -11.63 -1.77
C GLU A 93 -7.57 -12.77 -2.33
N ILE A 94 -6.31 -12.90 -1.89
CA ILE A 94 -5.43 -14.01 -2.32
C ILE A 94 -6.02 -15.40 -1.99
N LEU A 95 -6.71 -15.57 -0.86
CA LEU A 95 -7.36 -16.84 -0.50
C LEU A 95 -8.49 -17.24 -1.45
N LEU A 96 -9.09 -16.28 -2.15
CA LEU A 96 -10.15 -16.50 -3.14
C LEU A 96 -9.63 -16.47 -4.58
N ALA A 97 -8.35 -16.17 -4.78
CA ALA A 97 -7.74 -16.12 -6.10
C ALA A 97 -7.57 -17.52 -6.72
N GLN A 98 -7.77 -17.61 -8.03
CA GLN A 98 -7.50 -18.81 -8.83
C GLN A 98 -6.38 -18.48 -9.83
N PRO A 99 -5.11 -18.53 -9.41
CA PRO A 99 -3.99 -18.11 -10.23
C PRO A 99 -3.77 -19.04 -11.43
N PRO A 100 -3.49 -18.52 -12.64
CA PRO A 100 -3.09 -19.33 -13.78
C PRO A 100 -1.70 -19.96 -13.57
N SER A 101 -1.49 -21.17 -14.09
CA SER A 101 -0.22 -21.91 -13.95
C SER A 101 0.67 -21.86 -15.20
N ASP A 102 0.13 -21.38 -16.32
CA ASP A 102 0.74 -21.39 -17.65
C ASP A 102 1.33 -20.04 -18.08
N VAL A 103 1.12 -18.99 -17.28
CA VAL A 103 1.57 -17.62 -17.56
C VAL A 103 2.71 -17.22 -16.63
N LYS A 104 3.66 -16.43 -17.14
CA LYS A 104 4.74 -15.79 -16.37
C LYS A 104 4.62 -14.27 -16.44
N SER A 105 5.02 -13.59 -15.37
CA SER A 105 5.11 -12.13 -15.35
C SER A 105 6.30 -11.61 -16.14
N ALA A 106 6.37 -10.29 -16.32
CA ALA A 106 7.54 -9.62 -16.89
C ALA A 106 8.87 -9.90 -16.16
N TRP A 107 8.80 -10.34 -14.89
CA TRP A 107 9.98 -10.72 -14.11
C TRP A 107 10.31 -12.23 -14.20
N GLY A 108 9.58 -12.97 -15.04
CA GLY A 108 9.75 -14.41 -15.24
C GLY A 108 9.15 -15.28 -14.13
N LEU A 109 8.43 -14.68 -13.18
CA LEU A 109 7.80 -15.36 -12.05
C LEU A 109 6.46 -15.96 -12.47
N GLN A 110 6.08 -17.08 -11.86
CA GLN A 110 4.72 -17.63 -12.01
C GLN A 110 3.73 -16.89 -11.09
N ALA A 111 2.43 -17.07 -11.33
CA ALA A 111 1.39 -16.44 -10.54
C ALA A 111 1.45 -16.82 -9.05
N MET A 112 1.60 -18.11 -8.73
CA MET A 112 1.70 -18.58 -7.35
C MET A 112 2.93 -18.02 -6.63
N GLU A 113 4.07 -18.01 -7.31
CA GLU A 113 5.31 -17.45 -6.77
C GLU A 113 5.17 -15.95 -6.49
N THR A 114 4.58 -15.20 -7.43
CA THR A 114 4.32 -13.75 -7.27
C THR A 114 3.37 -13.49 -6.09
N MET A 115 2.31 -14.28 -5.94
CA MET A 115 1.38 -14.15 -4.81
C MET A 115 2.05 -14.43 -3.47
N ILE A 116 2.98 -15.38 -3.38
CA ILE A 116 3.72 -15.66 -2.13
C ILE A 116 4.63 -14.48 -1.78
N TRP A 117 5.43 -14.01 -2.74
CA TRP A 117 6.31 -12.86 -2.51
C TRP A 117 5.54 -11.59 -2.17
N HIS A 118 4.39 -11.37 -2.80
CA HIS A 118 3.50 -10.26 -2.48
C HIS A 118 2.81 -10.47 -1.12
N GLY A 119 2.36 -11.67 -0.76
CA GLY A 119 1.77 -11.93 0.56
C GLY A 119 2.77 -11.68 1.70
N VAL A 120 3.95 -12.29 1.63
CA VAL A 120 5.01 -12.14 2.65
C VAL A 120 5.56 -10.72 2.67
N GLY A 121 5.77 -10.12 1.50
CA GLY A 121 6.24 -8.74 1.38
C GLY A 121 5.27 -7.73 2.03
N GLY A 122 3.96 -7.98 1.94
CA GLY A 122 2.94 -7.12 2.56
C GLY A 122 3.04 -7.13 4.08
N VAL A 123 3.23 -8.31 4.69
CA VAL A 123 3.44 -8.45 6.15
C VAL A 123 4.73 -7.76 6.59
N LEU A 124 5.81 -7.91 5.81
CA LEU A 124 7.09 -7.25 6.10
C LEU A 124 6.94 -5.72 6.06
N LEU A 125 6.28 -5.19 5.03
CA LEU A 125 6.01 -3.75 4.92
C LEU A 125 5.14 -3.24 6.07
N LEU A 126 4.11 -4.00 6.48
CA LEU A 126 3.33 -3.67 7.68
C LEU A 126 4.22 -3.52 8.92
N ALA A 127 5.07 -4.52 9.19
CA ALA A 127 5.97 -4.48 10.33
C ALA A 127 6.91 -3.26 10.27
N ILE A 128 7.44 -2.94 9.09
CA ILE A 128 8.32 -1.80 8.88
C ILE A 128 7.58 -0.46 9.07
N ILE A 129 6.37 -0.30 8.52
CA ILE A 129 5.58 0.94 8.65
C ILE A 129 5.19 1.17 10.12
N VAL A 130 4.78 0.12 10.84
CA VAL A 130 4.52 0.19 12.27
C VAL A 130 5.81 0.56 13.03
N GLY A 131 6.94 -0.06 12.70
CA GLY A 131 8.25 0.30 13.26
C GLY A 131 8.62 1.76 13.03
N MET A 132 8.34 2.29 11.82
CA MET A 132 8.52 3.70 11.49
C MET A 132 7.62 4.62 12.31
N ALA A 133 6.34 4.26 12.51
CA ALA A 133 5.43 5.01 13.35
C ALA A 133 5.89 5.05 14.82
N ILE A 134 6.37 3.92 15.34
CA ILE A 134 6.94 3.82 16.69
C ILE A 134 8.20 4.69 16.79
N TRP A 135 9.15 4.55 15.88
CA TRP A 135 10.37 5.36 15.85
C TRP A 135 10.03 6.86 15.76
N ARG A 136 9.07 7.23 14.92
CA ARG A 136 8.59 8.61 14.83
C ARG A 136 7.95 9.07 16.15
N GLY A 137 7.19 8.22 16.83
CA GLY A 137 6.59 8.49 18.13
C GLY A 137 7.64 8.77 19.21
N PHE A 138 8.71 7.96 19.27
CA PHE A 138 9.85 8.22 20.14
C PHE A 138 10.48 9.58 19.86
N GLN A 139 10.69 9.93 18.59
CA GLN A 139 11.23 11.25 18.22
C GLN A 139 10.29 12.39 18.67
N ARG A 140 8.98 12.23 18.48
CA ARG A 140 7.98 13.24 18.81
C ARG A 140 7.81 13.46 20.31
N PHE A 141 7.72 12.38 21.09
CA PHE A 141 7.30 12.47 22.50
C PHE A 141 8.44 12.32 23.51
N LEU A 142 9.59 11.76 23.11
CA LEU A 142 10.69 11.44 24.04
C LEU A 142 12.01 12.09 23.62
N TRP A 143 12.51 11.82 22.41
CA TRP A 143 13.88 12.18 22.05
C TRP A 143 14.06 13.60 21.53
N ARG A 144 13.05 14.16 20.84
CA ARG A 144 13.19 15.46 20.12
C ARG A 144 12.01 16.41 20.34
N LYS A 145 11.22 16.19 21.39
CA LYS A 145 9.99 16.97 21.69
C LYS A 145 10.24 18.48 21.82
N ASP A 146 11.40 18.86 22.34
CA ASP A 146 11.77 20.27 22.58
C ASP A 146 12.75 20.82 21.52
N LEU A 147 13.02 20.06 20.44
CA LEU A 147 13.97 20.45 19.40
C LEU A 147 13.26 21.07 18.19
N ALA A 148 13.85 22.13 17.64
CA ALA A 148 13.33 22.77 16.42
C ALA A 148 13.26 21.80 15.22
N ARG A 149 14.18 20.84 15.13
CA ARG A 149 14.12 19.73 14.16
C ARG A 149 13.58 18.49 14.87
N GLN A 150 12.32 18.16 14.67
CA GLN A 150 11.68 17.06 15.41
C GLN A 150 12.01 15.66 14.88
N VAL A 151 12.61 15.53 13.68
CA VAL A 151 12.93 14.24 13.04
C VAL A 151 14.41 14.10 12.67
N GLN A 152 14.95 12.89 12.74
CA GLN A 152 16.33 12.53 12.44
C GLN A 152 16.52 12.25 10.95
N TRP A 153 17.72 12.50 10.43
CA TRP A 153 18.06 12.17 9.05
C TRP A 153 18.00 10.66 8.77
N GLY A 154 18.41 9.83 9.73
CA GLY A 154 18.31 8.37 9.58
C GLY A 154 16.87 7.89 9.39
N TYR A 155 15.92 8.50 10.10
CA TYR A 155 14.49 8.23 9.92
C TYR A 155 14.01 8.61 8.51
N LEU A 156 14.42 9.78 8.00
CA LEU A 156 14.06 10.20 6.65
C LEU A 156 14.68 9.29 5.58
N LEU A 157 15.96 8.93 5.73
CA LEU A 157 16.64 8.03 4.81
C LEU A 157 15.99 6.63 4.79
N ALA A 158 15.60 6.12 5.96
CA ALA A 158 14.83 4.89 6.05
C ALA A 158 13.48 5.00 5.31
N GLY A 159 12.76 6.11 5.50
CA GLY A 159 11.52 6.41 4.76
C GLY A 159 11.71 6.39 3.24
N LEU A 160 12.77 7.01 2.74
CA LEU A 160 13.10 6.99 1.31
C LEU A 160 13.47 5.58 0.82
N GLY A 161 14.21 4.81 1.61
CA GLY A 161 14.50 3.40 1.30
C GLY A 161 13.23 2.55 1.23
N ILE A 162 12.27 2.82 2.10
CA ILE A 162 10.96 2.14 2.10
C ILE A 162 10.16 2.48 0.84
N PHE A 163 10.28 3.68 0.26
CA PHE A 163 9.66 3.96 -1.05
C PHE A 163 10.15 3.02 -2.14
N ALA A 164 11.44 2.70 -2.17
CA ALA A 164 11.99 1.74 -3.13
C ALA A 164 11.42 0.32 -2.89
N LEU A 165 11.30 -0.08 -1.61
CA LEU A 165 10.67 -1.36 -1.25
C LEU A 165 9.19 -1.41 -1.66
N MET A 166 8.43 -0.33 -1.41
CA MET A 166 7.04 -0.19 -1.82
C MET A 166 6.89 -0.23 -3.34
N PHE A 167 7.82 0.36 -4.09
CA PHE A 167 7.81 0.30 -5.55
C PHE A 167 7.99 -1.13 -6.07
N VAL A 168 9.02 -1.84 -5.57
CA VAL A 168 9.25 -3.25 -5.92
C VAL A 168 8.03 -4.10 -5.56
N HIS A 169 7.51 -3.91 -4.34
CA HIS A 169 6.37 -4.66 -3.82
C HIS A 169 5.06 -4.38 -4.58
N GLY A 170 4.79 -3.11 -4.86
CA GLY A 170 3.65 -2.67 -5.65
C GLY A 170 3.71 -3.17 -7.08
N THR A 171 4.92 -3.33 -7.64
CA THR A 171 5.10 -3.94 -8.96
C THR A 171 4.68 -5.41 -8.97
N LEU A 172 5.00 -6.18 -7.92
CA LEU A 172 4.48 -7.56 -7.79
C LEU A 172 2.94 -7.57 -7.75
N GLY A 173 2.31 -6.66 -6.99
CA GLY A 173 0.86 -6.52 -6.96
C GLY A 173 0.25 -6.15 -8.31
N ALA A 174 0.92 -5.26 -9.06
CA ALA A 174 0.52 -4.88 -10.41
C ALA A 174 0.60 -6.07 -11.38
N GLN A 175 1.61 -6.93 -11.27
CA GLN A 175 1.72 -8.16 -12.07
C GLN A 175 0.59 -9.15 -11.73
N LEU A 176 0.18 -9.26 -10.46
CA LEU A 176 -0.99 -10.07 -10.06
C LEU A 176 -2.25 -9.65 -10.80
N ALA A 177 -2.50 -8.34 -10.91
CA ALA A 177 -3.63 -7.83 -11.65
C ALA A 177 -3.44 -7.96 -13.17
N ALA A 178 -2.37 -7.40 -13.72
CA ALA A 178 -2.20 -7.22 -15.16
C ALA A 178 -1.77 -8.48 -15.92
N ASP A 179 -0.85 -9.27 -15.35
CA ASP A 179 -0.31 -10.46 -16.04
C ASP A 179 -1.16 -11.71 -15.75
N PHE A 180 -1.71 -11.79 -14.53
CA PHE A 180 -2.42 -12.97 -14.06
C PHE A 180 -3.95 -12.78 -13.97
N GLY A 181 -4.46 -11.55 -14.12
CA GLY A 181 -5.90 -11.27 -14.10
C GLY A 181 -6.55 -11.49 -12.73
N VAL A 182 -5.78 -11.46 -11.65
CA VAL A 182 -6.29 -11.73 -10.29
C VAL A 182 -7.34 -10.67 -9.94
N HIS A 183 -8.57 -11.13 -9.73
CA HIS A 183 -9.75 -10.31 -9.45
C HIS A 183 -10.14 -9.28 -10.52
N ILE A 184 -9.67 -9.46 -11.76
CA ILE A 184 -10.13 -8.68 -12.91
C ILE A 184 -11.21 -9.48 -13.64
N SER A 185 -12.47 -9.01 -13.55
CA SER A 185 -13.61 -9.71 -14.14
C SER A 185 -13.45 -9.97 -15.64
N ALA A 186 -12.97 -8.97 -16.40
CA ALA A 186 -12.79 -9.09 -17.84
C ALA A 186 -11.75 -10.18 -18.19
N ASP A 187 -10.60 -10.18 -17.53
CA ASP A 187 -9.54 -11.16 -17.78
C ASP A 187 -9.98 -12.57 -17.41
N ARG A 188 -10.73 -12.73 -16.33
CA ARG A 188 -11.29 -14.04 -15.96
C ARG A 188 -12.26 -14.55 -17.02
N LEU A 189 -13.17 -13.70 -17.49
CA LEU A 189 -14.13 -14.07 -18.55
C LEU A 189 -13.41 -14.43 -19.86
N LEU A 190 -12.39 -13.66 -20.26
CA LEU A 190 -11.58 -13.98 -21.42
C LEU A 190 -10.87 -15.34 -21.29
N ARG A 191 -10.34 -15.65 -20.10
CA ARG A 191 -9.72 -16.96 -19.81
C ARG A 191 -10.72 -18.11 -19.82
N LEU A 192 -11.98 -17.86 -19.47
CA LEU A 192 -13.07 -18.84 -19.57
C LEU A 192 -13.60 -19.00 -21.00
N GLY A 193 -13.06 -18.26 -21.98
CA GLY A 193 -13.55 -18.27 -23.37
C GLY A 193 -14.86 -17.49 -23.56
N GLU A 194 -15.25 -16.69 -22.57
CA GLU A 194 -16.46 -15.90 -22.58
C GLU A 194 -16.23 -14.49 -23.14
N ASN A 195 -17.30 -13.80 -23.55
CA ASN A 195 -17.21 -12.43 -24.09
C ASN A 195 -17.58 -11.39 -23.01
N PRO A 196 -16.61 -10.64 -22.46
CA PRO A 196 -16.88 -9.66 -21.40
C PRO A 196 -17.87 -8.57 -21.82
N ASN A 197 -17.88 -8.18 -23.11
CA ASN A 197 -18.76 -7.12 -23.62
C ASN A 197 -20.24 -7.50 -23.64
N LEU A 198 -20.54 -8.80 -23.52
CA LEU A 198 -21.92 -9.30 -23.43
C LEU A 198 -22.34 -9.54 -21.98
N LEU A 199 -21.39 -9.89 -21.11
CA LEU A 199 -21.66 -10.40 -19.76
C LEU A 199 -21.46 -9.37 -18.64
N LEU A 200 -20.69 -8.30 -18.88
CA LEU A 200 -20.44 -7.22 -17.91
C LEU A 200 -21.23 -5.94 -18.21
N LYS A 201 -22.37 -6.05 -18.93
CA LYS A 201 -23.24 -4.91 -19.25
C LYS A 201 -24.04 -4.42 -18.05
#